data_AF-A0ABD5XUM2-F1
#
_entry.id   AF-A0ABD5XUM2-F1
#
_cell.length_a   1.000
_cell.length_b   1.000
_cell.length_c   1.000
_cell.angle_alpha   90.00
_cell.angle_beta   90.00
_cell.angle_gamma   90.00
#
_symmetry.space_group_name_H-M   'P 1'
#
loop_
_entity.id
_entity.type
_entity.pdbx_description
1 polymer ?
#
loop_
_entity_poly.entity_id
_entity_poly.type
_entity_poly.pdbx_seq_one_letter_code
_entity_poly.pdbx_strand_id
1 'polypeptide(L)'
;MALVATLAAAPAAAQSVNRAAIDNLNEQLLYVALPLVLFVEITLLYAVYRFRDNDDPKPTTKDSPLEITWTAVTGIILLFVGISAYFVLANPYITPAAASGPTVETQGDPVEIDVVAYQWGWEFRYPDANVTTQGEVVVPRGRDASSRCTPAT
;
A
#
# COMPACT_ATOMS: atom_id res chain seq x y z
N MET A 1 -19.62 -6.74 23.26
CA MET A 1 -19.33 -7.49 22.02
C MET A 1 -19.09 -6.44 20.93
N ALA A 2 -17.83 -6.05 20.76
CA ALA A 2 -17.47 -4.88 19.97
C ALA A 2 -16.80 -5.30 18.66
N LEU A 3 -17.17 -4.59 17.61
CA LEU A 3 -16.35 -4.29 16.44
C LEU A 3 -16.19 -5.40 15.38
N VAL A 4 -17.20 -5.56 14.53
CA VAL A 4 -17.00 -5.88 13.11
C VAL A 4 -17.89 -4.95 12.30
N ALA A 5 -17.50 -3.68 12.24
CA ALA A 5 -18.07 -2.71 11.32
C ALA A 5 -16.90 -1.86 10.81
N THR A 6 -16.95 -1.51 9.52
CA THR A 6 -16.01 -0.67 8.77
C THR A 6 -14.73 -1.35 8.27
N LEU A 7 -14.85 -2.10 7.17
CA LEU A 7 -13.75 -2.34 6.21
C LEU A 7 -14.29 -2.23 4.77
N ALA A 8 -14.98 -1.13 4.49
CA ALA A 8 -15.32 -0.72 3.13
C ALA A 8 -15.26 0.81 3.05
N ALA A 9 -14.05 1.36 3.18
CA ALA A 9 -13.81 2.72 2.74
C ALA A 9 -13.93 2.72 1.20
N ALA A 10 -15.08 3.16 0.68
CA ALA A 10 -15.23 3.36 -0.75
C ALA A 10 -14.18 4.40 -1.21
N PRO A 11 -13.50 4.19 -2.34
CA PRO A 11 -12.52 5.15 -2.82
C PRO A 11 -13.19 6.45 -3.23
N ALA A 12 -12.72 7.58 -2.68
CA ALA A 12 -13.10 8.91 -3.14
C ALA A 12 -12.80 9.06 -4.65
N ALA A 13 -13.71 9.72 -5.37
CA ALA A 13 -13.87 9.72 -6.83
C ALA A 13 -12.72 10.33 -7.69
N ALA A 14 -11.53 10.49 -7.12
CA ALA A 14 -10.30 10.77 -7.87
C ALA A 14 -9.59 9.44 -8.20
N GLN A 15 -9.72 8.98 -9.44
CA GLN A 15 -9.01 7.79 -9.93
C GLN A 15 -7.75 8.23 -10.68
N SER A 16 -6.58 7.88 -10.15
CA SER A 16 -5.31 8.01 -10.87
C SER A 16 -5.07 6.77 -11.72
N VAL A 17 -4.35 6.92 -12.84
CA VAL A 17 -3.90 5.78 -13.67
C VAL A 17 -3.07 4.77 -12.87
N ASN A 18 -2.41 5.24 -11.80
CA ASN A 18 -1.59 4.42 -10.90
C ASN A 18 -2.41 3.56 -9.94
N ARG A 19 -3.66 3.92 -9.66
CA ARG A 19 -4.51 3.23 -8.69
C ARG A 19 -4.62 1.75 -9.01
N ALA A 20 -4.86 1.40 -10.28
CA ALA A 20 -4.98 0.00 -10.69
C ALA A 20 -3.69 -0.80 -10.45
N ALA A 21 -2.51 -0.20 -10.68
CA ALA A 21 -1.23 -0.88 -10.42
C ALA A 21 -1.00 -1.13 -8.92
N ILE A 22 -1.37 -0.17 -8.07
CA ILE A 22 -1.29 -0.31 -6.61
C ILE A 22 -2.28 -1.36 -6.11
N ASP A 23 -3.53 -1.29 -6.57
CA ASP A 23 -4.60 -2.22 -6.16
C ASP A 23 -4.24 -3.66 -6.58
N ASN A 24 -3.76 -3.87 -7.80
CA ASN A 24 -3.31 -5.18 -8.29
C ASN A 24 -2.14 -5.74 -7.47
N LEU A 25 -1.15 -4.90 -7.12
CA LEU A 25 -0.05 -5.32 -6.25
C LEU A 25 -0.58 -5.75 -4.88
N ASN A 26 -1.46 -4.95 -4.29
CA ASN A 26 -2.05 -5.25 -2.99
C ASN A 26 -2.85 -6.57 -3.02
N GLU A 27 -3.66 -6.79 -4.06
CA GLU A 27 -4.38 -8.06 -4.24
C GLU A 27 -3.42 -9.24 -4.39
N GLN A 28 -2.37 -9.11 -5.21
CA GLN A 28 -1.37 -10.17 -5.40
C GLN A 28 -0.65 -10.50 -4.08
N LEU A 29 -0.28 -9.49 -3.30
CA LEU A 29 0.35 -9.69 -1.99
C LEU A 29 -0.63 -10.33 -1.00
N LEU A 30 -1.90 -9.94 -1.00
CA LEU A 30 -2.95 -10.57 -0.17
C LEU A 30 -3.14 -12.05 -0.52
N TYR A 31 -3.17 -12.40 -1.81
CA TYR A 31 -3.28 -13.79 -2.25
C TYR A 31 -2.11 -14.68 -1.78
N VAL A 32 -0.91 -14.11 -1.67
CA VAL A 32 0.26 -14.83 -1.12
C VAL A 32 0.24 -14.86 0.41
N ALA A 33 -0.14 -13.75 1.06
CA ALA A 33 -0.14 -13.64 2.51
C ALA A 33 -1.22 -14.51 3.17
N LEU A 34 -2.41 -14.59 2.59
CA LEU A 34 -3.56 -15.30 3.17
C LEU A 34 -3.28 -16.80 3.43
N PRO A 35 -2.78 -17.60 2.49
CA PRO A 35 -2.46 -19.01 2.76
C PRO A 35 -1.31 -19.17 3.77
N LEU A 36 -0.33 -18.25 3.79
CA LEU A 36 0.76 -18.29 4.77
C LEU A 36 0.24 -18.05 6.19
N VAL A 37 -0.59 -17.02 6.37
CA VAL A 37 -1.22 -16.71 7.67
C VAL A 37 -2.08 -17.88 8.12
N LEU A 38 -2.92 -18.43 7.24
CA LEU A 38 -3.75 -19.59 7.57
C LEU A 38 -2.90 -20.83 7.94
N PHE A 39 -1.81 -21.09 7.21
CA PHE A 39 -0.92 -22.20 7.51
C PHE A 39 -0.28 -22.07 8.89
N VAL A 40 0.25 -20.88 9.22
CA VAL A 40 0.85 -20.61 10.53
C VAL A 40 -0.20 -20.70 11.63
N GLU A 41 -1.36 -20.07 11.44
CA GLU A 41 -2.45 -20.06 12.41
C GLU A 41 -2.97 -21.47 12.69
N ILE A 42 -3.22 -22.27 11.65
CA ILE A 42 -3.64 -23.68 11.80
C ILE A 42 -2.58 -24.49 12.52
N THR A 43 -1.30 -24.29 12.21
CA THR A 43 -0.19 -25.01 12.87
C THR A 43 -0.12 -24.66 14.36
N LEU A 44 -0.29 -23.39 14.72
CA LEU A 44 -0.32 -22.93 16.11
C LEU A 44 -1.55 -23.46 16.85
N LEU A 45 -2.74 -23.33 16.28
CA LEU A 45 -3.97 -23.85 16.85
C LEU A 45 -3.90 -25.36 17.05
N TYR A 46 -3.36 -26.08 16.06
CA TYR A 46 -3.12 -27.51 16.15
C TYR A 46 -2.15 -27.83 17.29
N ALA A 47 -1.02 -27.13 17.39
CA ALA A 47 -0.04 -27.35 18.44
C ALA A 47 -0.64 -27.12 19.84
N VAL A 48 -1.36 -26.00 20.01
CA VAL A 48 -2.06 -25.69 21.28
C VAL A 48 -3.07 -26.79 21.61
N TYR A 49 -3.94 -27.15 20.68
CA TYR A 49 -4.97 -28.16 20.93
C TYR A 49 -4.39 -29.56 21.19
N ARG A 50 -3.37 -29.96 20.42
CA ARG A 50 -2.78 -31.31 20.46
C ARG A 50 -1.88 -31.54 21.66
N PHE A 51 -1.19 -30.50 22.14
CA PHE A 51 -0.18 -30.60 23.21
C PHE A 51 -0.58 -29.88 24.51
N ARG A 52 -1.83 -29.41 24.66
CA ARG A 52 -2.31 -28.70 25.86
C ARG A 52 -2.17 -29.48 27.18
N ASP A 53 -2.28 -30.81 27.16
CA ASP A 53 -2.32 -31.68 28.34
C ASP A 53 -1.05 -32.54 28.41
N ASN A 54 0.13 -31.92 28.22
CA ASN A 54 1.42 -32.62 28.18
C ASN A 54 2.24 -32.38 29.46
N ASP A 55 2.00 -33.21 30.48
CA ASP A 55 2.61 -33.10 31.81
C ASP A 55 4.12 -33.48 31.87
N ASP A 56 4.65 -34.12 30.82
CA ASP A 56 6.09 -34.45 30.69
C ASP A 56 6.65 -33.98 29.32
N PRO A 57 7.02 -32.69 29.20
CA PRO A 57 7.53 -32.15 27.95
C PRO A 57 8.93 -32.66 27.63
N LYS A 58 9.08 -33.28 26.45
CA LYS A 58 10.39 -33.72 25.95
C LYS A 58 11.24 -32.50 25.50
N PRO A 59 12.56 -32.51 25.74
CA PRO A 59 13.46 -31.49 25.23
C PRO A 59 13.41 -31.39 23.71
N THR A 60 13.45 -30.17 23.18
CA THR A 60 13.51 -29.91 21.73
C THR A 60 14.80 -30.50 21.15
N THR A 61 14.66 -31.34 20.13
CA THR A 61 15.79 -31.86 19.36
C THR A 61 16.23 -30.85 18.31
N LYS A 62 17.53 -30.78 18.03
CA LYS A 62 18.05 -29.95 16.94
C LYS A 62 17.79 -30.66 15.61
N ASP A 63 17.08 -29.99 14.71
CA ASP A 63 16.78 -30.49 13.37
C ASP A 63 17.30 -29.50 12.30
N SER A 64 18.59 -29.59 11.98
CA SER A 64 19.23 -28.74 10.97
C SER A 64 18.52 -28.71 9.60
N PRO A 65 17.98 -29.83 9.07
CA PRO A 65 17.25 -29.81 7.80
C PRO A 65 15.96 -28.99 7.86
N LEU A 66 15.24 -29.05 8.99
CA LEU A 66 14.06 -28.23 9.22
C LEU A 66 14.44 -26.76 9.28
N GLU A 67 15.52 -26.45 10.01
CA GLU A 67 16.07 -25.10 10.14
C GLU A 67 16.40 -24.46 8.78
N ILE A 68 17.07 -25.21 7.92
CA ILE A 68 17.43 -24.77 6.56
C ILE A 68 16.19 -24.62 5.69
N THR A 69 15.23 -25.52 5.81
CA THR A 69 14.02 -25.50 4.97
C THR A 69 13.18 -24.25 5.25
N TRP A 70 12.90 -23.92 6.52
CA TRP A 70 12.06 -22.77 6.84
C TRP A 70 12.74 -21.43 6.52
N THR A 71 14.06 -21.34 6.72
CA THR A 71 14.83 -20.14 6.36
C THR A 71 14.88 -19.95 4.85
N ALA A 72 15.09 -21.03 4.09
CA ALA A 72 15.07 -20.99 2.63
C ALA A 72 13.69 -20.58 2.08
N VAL A 73 12.60 -21.18 2.59
CA VAL A 73 11.23 -20.82 2.21
C VAL A 73 10.96 -19.34 2.49
N THR A 74 11.34 -18.84 3.66
CA THR A 74 11.19 -17.42 4.01
C THR A 74 11.97 -16.52 3.05
N GLY A 75 13.22 -16.88 2.72
CA GLY A 75 14.05 -16.14 1.77
C GLY A 75 13.44 -16.08 0.37
N ILE A 76 12.87 -17.18 -0.12
CA ILE A 76 12.20 -17.23 -1.43
C ILE A 76 10.96 -16.32 -1.46
N ILE A 77 10.15 -16.33 -0.40
CA ILE A 77 8.97 -15.47 -0.30
C ILE A 77 9.38 -14.00 -0.32
N LEU A 78 10.41 -13.62 0.44
CA LEU A 78 10.92 -12.25 0.45
C LEU A 78 11.48 -11.82 -0.91
N LEU A 79 12.18 -12.72 -1.60
CA LEU A 79 12.69 -12.45 -2.94
C LEU A 79 11.53 -12.17 -3.92
N PHE A 80 10.48 -12.99 -3.89
CA PHE A 80 9.29 -12.78 -4.71
C PHE A 80 8.62 -11.42 -4.41
N VAL A 81 8.36 -11.11 -3.14
CA VAL A 81 7.74 -9.85 -2.72
C VAL A 81 8.60 -8.66 -3.14
N GLY A 82 9.92 -8.74 -2.93
CA GLY A 82 10.86 -7.68 -3.30
C GLY A 82 10.89 -7.42 -4.80
N ILE A 83 10.92 -8.47 -5.62
CA ILE A 83 10.88 -8.35 -7.09
C ILE A 83 9.56 -7.74 -7.56
N SER A 84 8.42 -8.22 -7.06
CA SER A 84 7.11 -7.67 -7.42
C SER A 84 6.98 -6.20 -7.03
N ALA A 85 7.41 -5.82 -5.83
CA ALA A 85 7.40 -4.43 -5.38
C ALA A 85 8.32 -3.55 -6.24
N TYR A 86 9.51 -4.05 -6.61
CA TYR A 86 10.44 -3.33 -7.48
C TYR A 86 9.83 -2.98 -8.83
N PHE A 87 9.16 -3.92 -9.50
CA PHE A 87 8.54 -3.63 -10.81
C PHE A 87 7.45 -2.56 -10.74
N VAL A 88 6.71 -2.50 -9.64
CA VAL A 88 5.70 -1.46 -9.42
C VAL A 88 6.34 -0.13 -9.10
N LEU A 89 7.37 -0.10 -8.25
CA LEU A 89 8.07 1.13 -7.90
C LEU A 89 8.93 1.69 -9.05
N ALA A 90 9.47 0.83 -9.90
CA ALA A 90 10.23 1.23 -11.10
C ALA A 90 9.32 1.75 -12.21
N ASN A 91 8.00 1.65 -12.06
CA ASN A 91 7.05 2.22 -13.01
C ASN A 91 7.20 3.75 -13.03
N PRO A 92 7.49 4.37 -14.20
CA PRO A 92 7.71 5.81 -14.32
C PRO A 92 6.50 6.64 -13.94
N TYR A 93 5.30 6.06 -13.82
CA TYR A 93 4.10 6.72 -13.34
C TYR A 93 3.98 6.72 -11.80
N ILE A 94 4.75 5.87 -11.08
CA ILE A 94 4.68 5.67 -9.62
C ILE A 94 5.90 6.28 -8.90
N THR A 95 6.97 6.58 -9.63
CA THR A 95 8.18 7.20 -9.06
C THR A 95 7.97 8.66 -8.63
N PRO A 96 8.80 9.22 -7.72
CA PRO A 96 8.82 10.65 -7.44
C PRO A 96 9.15 11.50 -8.69
N ALA A 97 9.90 10.94 -9.65
CA ALA A 97 10.15 11.57 -10.94
C ALA A 97 8.90 11.60 -11.84
N ALA A 98 7.90 10.75 -11.60
CA ALA A 98 6.57 10.84 -12.21
C ALA A 98 5.84 12.13 -11.81
N ALA A 99 6.16 12.71 -10.65
CA ALA A 99 5.62 14.00 -10.26
C ALA A 99 6.13 15.15 -11.16
N SER A 100 7.20 14.91 -11.93
CA SER A 100 7.69 15.79 -12.98
C SER A 100 7.02 15.54 -14.34
N GLY A 101 5.99 14.68 -14.39
CA GLY A 101 5.09 14.46 -15.51
C GLY A 101 5.55 13.39 -16.52
N PRO A 102 4.91 12.21 -16.56
CA PRO A 102 4.91 11.40 -17.77
C PRO A 102 3.84 11.94 -18.74
N THR A 103 4.19 12.03 -20.01
CA THR A 103 3.31 12.38 -21.13
C THR A 103 2.27 11.27 -21.34
N VAL A 104 1.24 11.21 -20.50
CA VAL A 104 -0.04 10.67 -20.94
C VAL A 104 -0.65 11.73 -21.87
N GLU A 105 -1.34 11.32 -22.93
CA GLU A 105 -2.12 12.25 -23.76
C GLU A 105 -3.28 12.81 -22.93
N THR A 106 -2.95 13.79 -22.11
CA THR A 106 -3.87 14.50 -21.25
C THR A 106 -4.41 15.67 -22.06
N GLN A 107 -5.72 15.89 -21.97
CA GLN A 107 -6.38 16.92 -22.76
C GLN A 107 -6.08 18.32 -22.18
N GLY A 108 -5.04 18.96 -22.68
CA GLY A 108 -4.64 20.34 -22.35
C GLY A 108 -3.53 20.44 -21.31
N ASP A 109 -3.18 21.68 -20.96
CA ASP A 109 -2.12 21.95 -19.97
C ASP A 109 -2.50 21.41 -18.58
N PRO A 110 -1.53 20.83 -17.83
CA PRO A 110 -1.74 20.36 -16.47
C PRO A 110 -2.27 21.48 -15.57
N VAL A 111 -3.21 21.16 -14.70
CA VAL A 111 -3.70 22.10 -13.69
C VAL A 111 -2.64 22.24 -12.58
N GLU A 112 -2.09 23.43 -12.41
CA GLU A 112 -1.18 23.72 -11.30
C GLU A 112 -1.95 24.03 -10.01
N ILE A 113 -1.56 23.36 -8.92
CA ILE A 113 -2.17 23.51 -7.59
C ILE A 113 -1.07 23.71 -6.54
N ASP A 114 -1.07 24.86 -5.87
CA ASP A 114 -0.23 25.07 -4.69
C ASP A 114 -1.00 24.60 -3.44
N VAL A 115 -0.47 23.60 -2.76
CA VAL A 115 -1.06 23.00 -1.57
C VAL A 115 -0.33 23.54 -0.34
N VAL A 116 -1.02 24.30 0.49
CA VAL A 116 -0.51 24.83 1.76
C VAL A 116 -1.10 24.04 2.91
N ALA A 117 -0.24 23.34 3.64
CA ALA A 117 -0.62 22.53 4.80
C ALA A 117 -0.40 23.33 6.09
N TYR A 118 -1.43 23.49 6.92
CA TYR A 118 -1.32 24.10 8.25
C TYR A 118 -1.94 23.18 9.30
N GLN A 119 -1.82 23.56 10.58
CA GLN A 119 -2.30 22.71 11.67
C GLN A 119 -3.80 22.44 11.51
N TRP A 120 -4.14 21.16 11.29
CA TRP A 120 -5.50 20.67 11.07
C TRP A 120 -6.25 21.27 9.88
N GLY A 121 -5.54 21.77 8.86
CA GLY A 121 -6.18 22.28 7.66
C GLY A 121 -5.30 22.31 6.44
N TRP A 122 -5.96 22.47 5.30
CA TRP A 122 -5.35 22.49 3.98
C TRP A 122 -5.95 23.65 3.19
N GLU A 123 -5.10 24.40 2.52
CA GLU A 123 -5.48 25.43 1.55
C GLU A 123 -4.93 25.04 0.18
N PHE A 124 -5.75 25.18 -0.85
CA PHE A 124 -5.42 24.86 -2.24
C PHE A 124 -5.56 26.14 -3.07
N ARG A 125 -4.47 26.57 -3.70
CA ARG A 125 -4.42 27.75 -4.56
C ARG A 125 -4.26 27.32 -6.01
N TYR A 126 -5.01 27.97 -6.89
CA TYR A 126 -4.99 27.77 -8.34
C TYR A 126 -4.43 29.04 -8.99
N PRO A 127 -3.11 29.12 -9.27
CA PRO A 127 -2.46 30.36 -9.72
C PRO A 127 -3.07 30.89 -11.01
N ASP A 128 -3.32 30.01 -11.98
CA ASP A 128 -3.87 30.37 -13.30
C ASP A 128 -5.30 30.91 -13.23
N ALA A 129 -6.10 30.41 -12.27
CA ALA A 129 -7.47 30.85 -12.06
C ALA A 129 -7.57 31.99 -11.04
N ASN A 130 -6.48 32.29 -10.33
CA ASN A 130 -6.44 33.21 -9.18
C ASN A 130 -7.54 32.91 -8.14
N VAL A 131 -7.78 31.61 -7.88
CA VAL A 131 -8.79 31.11 -6.92
C VAL A 131 -8.09 30.37 -5.79
N THR A 132 -8.61 30.52 -4.57
CA THR A 132 -8.17 29.76 -3.39
C THR A 132 -9.35 29.06 -2.75
N THR A 133 -9.14 27.83 -2.31
CA THR A 133 -10.13 26.98 -1.66
C THR A 133 -9.54 26.39 -0.38
N GLN A 134 -10.38 26.08 0.60
CA GLN A 134 -9.96 25.51 1.89
C GLN A 134 -10.68 24.18 2.11
N GLY A 135 -9.92 23.15 2.51
CA GLY A 135 -10.47 21.83 2.82
C GLY A 135 -11.01 21.02 1.63
N GLU A 136 -11.22 21.64 0.47
CA GLU A 136 -11.70 20.99 -0.75
C GLU A 136 -10.76 21.31 -1.92
N VAL A 137 -10.43 20.27 -2.69
CA VAL A 137 -9.68 20.39 -3.95
C VAL A 137 -10.58 19.93 -5.09
N VAL A 138 -10.67 20.75 -6.13
CA VAL A 138 -11.43 20.46 -7.34
C VAL A 138 -10.46 20.26 -8.50
N VAL A 139 -10.54 19.09 -9.14
CA VAL A 139 -9.73 18.76 -10.32
C VAL A 139 -10.68 18.35 -11.47
N PRO A 140 -10.57 18.97 -12.65
CA PRO A 140 -11.33 18.57 -13.83
C PRO A 140 -11.00 17.13 -14.23
N ARG A 141 -12.02 16.33 -14.56
CA ARG A 141 -11.81 14.97 -15.05
C ARG A 141 -11.05 14.99 -16.38
N GLY A 142 -10.12 14.04 -16.54
CA GLY A 142 -9.33 13.88 -17.77
C GLY A 142 -8.20 14.90 -17.94
N ARG A 143 -7.91 15.71 -16.92
CA ARG A 143 -6.74 16.60 -16.86
C ARG A 143 -5.78 16.14 -15.78
N ASP A 144 -4.49 16.28 -16.07
CA ASP A 144 -3.41 16.05 -15.11
C ASP A 144 -3.38 17.22 -14.13
N ALA A 145 -3.04 16.92 -12.89
CA ALA A 145 -2.82 17.90 -11.85
C ALA A 145 -1.37 17.83 -11.40
N SER A 146 -0.68 18.97 -11.48
CA SER A 146 0.64 19.17 -10.90
C SER A 146 0.47 19.89 -9.57
N SER A 147 0.92 19.29 -8.48
CA SER A 147 0.77 19.86 -7.13
C SER A 147 2.11 20.15 -6.48
N ARG A 148 2.27 21.35 -5.93
CA ARG A 148 3.40 21.71 -5.08
C ARG A 148 2.95 21.81 -3.62
N CYS A 149 3.45 20.93 -2.76
CA CYS A 149 3.12 20.94 -1.34
C CYS A 149 4.13 21.78 -0.54
N THR A 150 3.63 22.75 0.23
CA THR A 150 4.43 23.61 1.11
C THR A 150 3.78 23.66 2.50
N PRO A 151 4.54 23.47 3.60
CA PRO A 151 4.02 23.71 4.94
C PRO A 151 3.82 25.23 5.19
N ALA A 152 2.77 25.59 5.90
CA ALA A 152 2.59 26.93 6.44
C ALA A 152 3.55 27.14 7.62
N THR A 153 4.34 28.21 7.57
CA THR A 153 5.25 28.61 8.65
C THR A 153 4.49 29.22 9.83
#